data_AF-A0A516NPZ0-F1
#
_entry.id   AF-A0A516NPZ0-F1
#
_cell.length_a   1.000
_cell.length_b   1.000
_cell.length_c   1.000
_cell.angle_alpha   90.00
_cell.angle_beta   90.00
_cell.angle_gamma   90.00
#
_symmetry.space_group_name_H-M   'P 1'
#
loop_
_entity.id
_entity.type
_entity.pdbx_description
1 polymer ?
#
loop_
_entity_poly.entity_id
_entity_poly.type
_entity_poly.pdbx_seq_one_letter_code
_entity_poly.pdbx_strand_id
1 'polypeptide(L)'
;MSPDERDQLELQVIQDVLDTVEAKLRERERCGWHLTVSRMRIYATILHAVIVSARATHSHPTTLDRADILDVIFDGIEPADSDSAGQLVEDIIDRNSLPASRSRRHRGRPSMSDGSSTAARVEAVVVRDPDGPTDVSIFVDGMEVPATLFPVDAGAGWTWAEWMRTRDVNLALASPAARAALLHIYANVPGERYIGRV
;
A
#
# COMPACT_ATOMS: atom_id res chain seq x y z
N MET A 1 33.84 11.00 12.59
CA MET A 1 33.19 10.35 11.45
C MET A 1 33.30 11.28 10.26
N SER A 2 33.96 10.83 9.20
CA SER A 2 33.93 11.53 7.92
C SER A 2 32.52 11.47 7.32
N PRO A 3 32.17 12.36 6.37
CA PRO A 3 30.91 12.27 5.64
C PRO A 3 30.71 10.91 4.97
N ASP A 4 31.76 10.37 4.35
CA ASP A 4 31.71 9.07 3.66
C ASP A 4 31.44 7.91 4.63
N GLU A 5 32.03 7.95 5.84
CA GLU A 5 31.75 6.95 6.88
C GLU A 5 30.29 7.03 7.35
N ARG A 6 29.72 8.24 7.42
CA ARG A 6 28.33 8.47 7.82
C ARG A 6 27.35 7.96 6.77
N ASP A 7 27.58 8.29 5.50
CA ASP A 7 26.73 7.83 4.41
C ASP A 7 26.79 6.30 4.28
N GLN A 8 27.97 5.70 4.50
CA GLN A 8 28.13 4.25 4.52
C GLN A 8 27.37 3.59 5.69
N LEU A 9 27.38 4.22 6.88
CA LEU A 9 26.61 3.73 8.03
C LEU A 9 25.11 3.82 7.76
N GLU A 10 24.62 4.92 7.18
CA GLU A 10 23.20 5.08 6.84
C GLU A 10 22.72 4.05 5.80
N LEU A 11 23.53 3.82 4.76
CA LEU A 11 23.25 2.77 3.78
C LEU A 11 23.22 1.37 4.41
N GLN A 12 24.13 1.10 5.35
CA GLN A 12 24.15 -0.16 6.08
C GLN A 12 22.87 -0.34 6.91
N VAL A 13 22.46 0.70 7.66
CA VAL A 13 21.22 0.69 8.45
C VAL A 13 19.99 0.43 7.56
N ILE A 14 19.91 1.08 6.40
CA ILE A 14 18.81 0.86 5.45
C ILE A 14 18.80 -0.59 4.96
N GLN A 15 19.97 -1.15 4.61
CA GLN A 15 20.08 -2.55 4.16
C GLN A 15 19.64 -3.52 5.26
N ASP A 16 20.14 -3.33 6.48
CA ASP A 16 19.84 -4.20 7.61
C ASP A 16 18.34 -4.17 7.96
N VAL A 17 17.70 -3.01 7.90
CA VAL A 17 16.24 -2.87 8.08
C VAL A 17 15.48 -3.65 7.01
N LEU A 18 15.84 -3.47 5.74
CA LEU A 18 15.14 -4.14 4.64
C LEU A 18 15.31 -5.66 4.69
N ASP A 19 16.52 -6.15 4.98
CA ASP A 19 16.81 -7.58 5.10
C ASP A 19 16.05 -8.21 6.27
N THR A 20 15.97 -7.51 7.41
CA THR A 20 15.21 -7.96 8.59
C THR A 20 13.72 -8.06 8.28
N VAL A 21 13.16 -7.05 7.61
CA VAL A 21 11.75 -7.04 7.21
C VAL A 21 11.45 -8.16 6.21
N GLU A 22 12.27 -8.31 5.17
CA GLU A 22 12.10 -9.38 4.16
C GLU A 22 12.18 -10.77 4.80
N ALA A 23 13.08 -10.97 5.78
CA ALA A 23 13.15 -12.23 6.54
C ALA A 23 11.85 -12.51 7.30
N LYS A 24 11.29 -11.51 7.99
CA LYS A 24 10.00 -11.61 8.70
C LYS A 24 8.84 -11.88 7.75
N LEU A 25 8.77 -11.17 6.62
CA LEU A 25 7.72 -11.38 5.62
C LEU A 25 7.77 -12.81 5.04
N ARG A 26 8.98 -13.30 4.71
CA ARG A 26 9.16 -14.68 4.23
C ARG A 26 8.82 -15.74 5.26
N GLU A 27 9.08 -15.51 6.55
CA GLU A 27 8.66 -16.43 7.61
C GLU A 27 7.14 -16.52 7.66
N ARG A 28 6.44 -15.38 7.62
CA ARG A 28 4.97 -15.35 7.62
C ARG A 28 4.37 -16.00 6.38
N GLU A 29 4.94 -15.76 5.20
CA GLU A 29 4.55 -16.45 3.96
C GLU A 29 4.77 -17.98 4.06
N ARG A 30 5.87 -18.43 4.69
CA ARG A 30 6.11 -19.86 4.98
C ARG A 30 5.09 -20.44 5.96
N CYS A 31 4.59 -19.64 6.90
CA CYS A 31 3.48 -19.99 7.79
C CYS A 31 2.11 -19.93 7.08
N GLY A 32 2.07 -19.67 5.77
CA GLY A 32 0.85 -19.64 4.97
C GLY A 32 0.10 -18.32 5.06
N TRP A 33 0.75 -17.21 5.40
CA TRP A 33 0.13 -15.88 5.33
C TRP A 33 0.36 -15.24 3.96
N HIS A 34 -0.61 -14.47 3.49
CA HIS A 34 -0.47 -13.68 2.26
C HIS A 34 -0.41 -12.20 2.58
N LEU A 35 0.50 -11.48 1.92
CA LEU A 35 0.61 -10.04 2.01
C LEU A 35 -0.55 -9.40 1.23
N THR A 36 -1.26 -8.45 1.86
CA THR A 36 -2.38 -7.72 1.25
C THR A 36 -1.95 -6.41 0.59
N VAL A 37 -0.64 -6.14 0.55
CA VAL A 37 -0.02 -5.03 -0.16
C VAL A 37 1.29 -5.49 -0.77
N SER A 38 1.81 -4.75 -1.75
CA SER A 38 3.10 -5.07 -2.34
C SER A 38 4.24 -4.96 -1.32
N ARG A 39 5.23 -5.85 -1.40
CA ARG A 39 6.45 -5.81 -0.55
C ARG A 39 7.13 -4.44 -0.58
N MET A 40 7.16 -3.80 -1.74
CA MET A 40 7.70 -2.46 -1.91
C MET A 40 6.97 -1.41 -1.05
N ARG A 41 5.64 -1.53 -0.89
CA ARG A 41 4.87 -0.63 -0.01
C ARG A 41 5.19 -0.85 1.46
N ILE A 42 5.42 -2.10 1.85
CA ILE A 42 5.84 -2.45 3.22
C ILE A 42 7.22 -1.82 3.50
N TYR A 43 8.18 -1.96 2.58
CA TYR A 43 9.50 -1.33 2.68
C TYR A 43 9.42 0.19 2.78
N ALA A 44 8.66 0.84 1.90
CA ALA A 44 8.51 2.28 1.92
C ALA A 44 7.88 2.79 3.22
N THR A 45 6.89 2.08 3.75
CA THR A 45 6.22 2.43 5.02
C THR A 45 7.17 2.30 6.20
N ILE A 46 7.96 1.22 6.26
CA ILE A 46 8.92 1.00 7.33
C ILE A 46 10.07 2.01 7.25
N LEU A 47 10.63 2.26 6.07
CA LEU A 47 11.66 3.29 5.90
C LEU A 47 11.15 4.68 6.30
N HIS A 48 9.90 5.01 5.93
CA HIS A 48 9.28 6.26 6.38
C HIS A 48 9.15 6.33 7.90
N ALA A 49 8.75 5.25 8.56
CA ALA A 49 8.68 5.18 10.03
C ALA A 49 10.06 5.34 10.69
N VAL A 50 11.11 4.71 10.14
CA VAL A 50 12.51 4.88 10.58
C VAL A 50 12.95 6.33 10.45
N ILE A 51 12.69 6.96 9.31
CA ILE A 51 13.03 8.38 9.08
C ILE A 51 12.27 9.30 10.05
N VAL A 52 10.98 9.05 10.29
CA VAL A 52 10.17 9.84 11.23
C VAL A 52 10.69 9.66 12.66
N SER A 53 11.03 8.44 13.07
CA SER A 53 11.62 8.15 14.39
C SER A 53 12.98 8.83 14.55
N ALA A 54 13.88 8.70 13.57
CA ALA A 54 15.17 9.41 13.56
C ALA A 54 15.03 10.94 13.70
N ARG A 55 13.96 11.52 13.12
CA ARG A 55 13.67 12.96 13.19
C ARG A 55 13.07 13.39 14.53
N ALA A 56 12.40 12.49 15.26
CA ALA A 56 11.83 12.78 16.56
C ALA A 56 12.92 12.92 17.65
N THR A 57 14.05 12.24 17.48
CA THR A 57 15.10 12.10 18.50
C THR A 57 16.15 13.23 18.52
N HIS A 58 15.91 14.39 17.87
CA HIS A 58 16.54 15.74 18.01
C HIS A 58 17.32 16.36 16.81
N SER A 59 17.52 17.69 16.94
CA SER A 59 17.99 18.71 15.98
C SER A 59 19.44 18.58 15.49
N HIS A 60 19.60 18.24 14.21
CA HIS A 60 20.83 18.24 13.39
C HIS A 60 21.96 17.26 13.78
N PRO A 61 22.68 16.70 12.78
CA PRO A 61 22.20 16.07 11.55
C PRO A 61 21.64 14.68 11.88
N THR A 62 20.45 14.38 11.35
CA THR A 62 19.68 13.15 11.60
C THR A 62 20.32 11.96 10.92
N THR A 63 21.09 11.17 11.66
CA THR A 63 21.61 9.89 11.20
C THR A 63 20.63 8.77 11.58
N LEU A 64 20.33 7.88 10.63
CA LEU A 64 19.29 6.84 10.79
C LEU A 64 19.63 5.84 11.90
N ASP A 65 20.91 5.65 12.21
CA ASP A 65 21.43 4.77 13.27
C ASP A 65 20.94 5.14 14.67
N ARG A 66 20.37 6.34 14.85
CA ARG A 66 19.81 6.83 16.12
C ARG A 66 18.29 6.72 16.22
N ALA A 67 17.64 6.09 15.24
CA ALA A 67 16.19 5.93 15.29
C ALA A 67 15.81 4.88 16.36
N ASP A 68 15.03 5.31 17.35
CA ASP A 68 14.55 4.46 18.45
C ASP A 68 13.76 3.22 17.96
N ILE A 69 13.22 3.28 16.74
CA ILE A 69 12.52 2.15 16.11
C ILE A 69 13.46 1.02 15.62
N LEU A 70 14.77 1.25 15.51
CA LEU A 70 15.72 0.21 15.09
C LEU A 70 15.82 -0.93 16.10
N ASP A 71 15.82 -0.61 17.40
CA ASP A 71 15.87 -1.61 18.48
C ASP A 71 14.65 -2.56 18.40
N VAL A 72 13.48 -2.02 18.04
CA VAL A 72 12.26 -2.80 17.82
C VAL A 72 12.37 -3.71 16.59
N ILE A 73 12.94 -3.20 15.49
CA ILE A 73 13.08 -3.94 14.24
C ILE A 73 14.06 -5.10 14.41
N PHE A 74 15.20 -4.86 15.07
CA PHE A 74 16.29 -5.83 15.21
C PHE A 74 16.11 -6.81 16.36
N ASP A 75 15.70 -6.36 17.55
CA ASP A 75 15.65 -7.23 18.74
C ASP A 75 14.25 -7.79 19.02
N GLY A 76 13.18 -7.18 18.50
CA GLY A 76 11.80 -7.58 18.81
C GLY A 76 11.44 -7.43 20.30
N ILE A 77 12.25 -6.71 21.07
CA ILE A 77 12.06 -6.43 22.48
C ILE A 77 11.28 -5.12 22.60
N GLU A 78 10.13 -5.15 23.27
CA GLU A 78 9.41 -3.94 23.66
C GLU A 78 10.28 -3.12 24.63
N PRO A 79 10.64 -1.86 24.30
CA PRO A 79 11.35 -1.00 25.23
C PRO A 79 10.43 -0.62 26.39
N ALA A 80 10.94 -0.76 27.62
CA ALA A 80 10.16 -0.63 28.85
C ALA A 80 9.54 0.76 29.11
N ASP A 81 9.79 1.77 28.27
CA ASP A 81 9.29 3.15 28.43
C ASP A 81 8.83 3.83 27.11
N SER A 82 8.49 3.07 26.05
CA SER A 82 8.00 3.65 24.79
C SER A 82 6.82 2.85 24.21
N ASP A 83 5.65 3.14 24.77
CA ASP A 83 4.34 2.50 24.52
C ASP A 83 3.75 2.78 23.11
N SER A 84 4.56 3.14 22.10
CA SER A 84 4.06 3.61 20.79
C SER A 84 4.84 3.21 19.55
N ALA A 85 6.10 2.77 19.65
CA ALA A 85 6.90 2.39 18.49
C ALA A 85 6.96 0.86 18.24
N GLY A 86 6.97 0.06 19.33
CA GLY A 86 7.03 -1.41 19.28
C GLY A 86 5.87 -2.06 18.54
N GLN A 87 4.66 -1.54 18.78
CA GLN A 87 3.41 -2.07 18.23
C GLN A 87 3.25 -1.78 16.74
N LEU A 88 3.98 -0.83 16.16
CA LEU A 88 3.68 -0.24 14.85
C LEU A 88 4.15 -1.11 13.68
N VAL A 89 5.28 -1.80 13.80
CA VAL A 89 5.80 -2.68 12.73
C VAL A 89 5.02 -3.99 12.69
N GLU A 90 4.79 -4.63 13.84
CA GLU A 90 3.95 -5.83 13.89
C GLU A 90 2.48 -5.50 13.58
N ASP A 91 1.94 -4.34 13.98
CA ASP A 91 0.61 -3.88 13.52
C ASP A 91 0.57 -3.67 12.01
N ILE A 92 1.62 -3.09 11.40
CA ILE A 92 1.66 -2.91 9.95
C ILE A 92 1.71 -4.28 9.27
N ILE A 93 2.51 -5.22 9.75
CA ILE A 93 2.59 -6.54 9.14
C ILE A 93 1.28 -7.31 9.39
N ASP A 94 0.70 -7.27 10.58
CA ASP A 94 -0.59 -7.91 10.93
C ASP A 94 -1.76 -7.31 10.16
N ARG A 95 -1.86 -5.98 10.09
CA ARG A 95 -2.90 -5.31 9.29
C ARG A 95 -2.78 -5.60 7.80
N ASN A 96 -1.58 -5.94 7.34
CA ASN A 96 -1.31 -6.23 5.94
C ASN A 96 -1.02 -7.71 5.64
N SER A 97 -1.38 -8.63 6.55
CA SER A 97 -1.25 -10.06 6.30
C SER A 97 -2.47 -10.83 6.81
N LEU A 98 -2.93 -11.79 6.00
CA LEU A 98 -4.06 -12.66 6.34
C LEU A 98 -3.65 -14.14 6.28
N PRO A 99 -4.15 -15.00 7.19
CA PRO A 99 -3.89 -16.43 7.13
C PRO A 99 -4.55 -17.04 5.89
N ALA A 100 -3.82 -17.87 5.14
CA ALA A 100 -4.37 -18.61 4.02
C ALA A 100 -5.53 -19.49 4.53
N SER A 101 -6.72 -19.18 4.05
CA SER A 101 -7.97 -19.87 4.34
C SER A 101 -7.77 -21.38 4.26
N ARG A 102 -7.94 -22.07 5.41
CA ARG A 102 -7.93 -23.53 5.52
C ARG A 102 -8.76 -24.13 4.37
N SER A 103 -8.08 -24.85 3.47
CA SER A 103 -8.71 -25.79 2.54
C SER A 103 -9.49 -26.81 3.35
N ARG A 104 -10.78 -26.55 3.54
CA ARG A 104 -11.73 -27.44 4.18
C ARG A 104 -11.95 -28.61 3.20
N ARG A 105 -11.18 -29.69 3.37
CA ARG A 105 -11.40 -30.96 2.67
C ARG A 105 -12.78 -31.50 3.05
N HIS A 106 -13.82 -31.11 2.33
CA HIS A 106 -15.11 -31.77 2.37
C HIS A 106 -15.04 -33.02 1.48
N ARG A 107 -14.57 -34.14 2.06
CA ARG A 107 -14.76 -35.45 1.45
C ARG A 107 -16.21 -35.87 1.76
N GLY A 108 -17.09 -35.75 0.77
CA GLY A 108 -18.46 -36.27 0.88
C GLY A 108 -19.36 -35.91 -0.31
N ARG A 109 -19.33 -36.76 -1.35
CA ARG A 109 -20.41 -37.16 -2.28
C ARG A 109 -21.19 -36.05 -3.05
N PRO A 110 -21.37 -36.17 -4.38
CA PRO A 110 -22.07 -35.16 -5.16
C PRO A 110 -23.60 -35.32 -5.01
N SER A 111 -24.27 -34.23 -4.65
CA SER A 111 -25.70 -34.03 -4.92
C SER A 111 -25.83 -32.90 -5.91
N MET A 112 -26.54 -33.15 -7.01
CA MET A 112 -26.86 -32.14 -8.01
C MET A 112 -27.85 -31.11 -7.48
N SER A 113 -27.71 -29.89 -8.01
CA SER A 113 -28.59 -28.71 -8.02
C SER A 113 -28.88 -27.99 -6.70
N ASP A 114 -28.33 -26.78 -6.56
CA ASP A 114 -29.17 -25.58 -6.65
C ASP A 114 -28.39 -24.40 -7.27
N GLY A 115 -29.01 -23.74 -8.24
CA GLY A 115 -28.42 -22.69 -9.07
C GLY A 115 -28.46 -21.32 -8.39
N SER A 116 -27.94 -21.20 -7.17
CA SER A 116 -27.70 -19.89 -6.57
C SER A 116 -26.35 -19.37 -7.01
N SER A 117 -26.32 -18.70 -8.16
CA SER A 117 -25.25 -17.76 -8.48
C SER A 117 -25.40 -16.58 -7.53
N THR A 118 -24.95 -16.71 -6.30
CA THR A 118 -24.79 -15.54 -5.42
C THR A 118 -23.88 -14.56 -6.16
N ALA A 119 -24.40 -13.37 -6.45
CA ALA A 119 -23.61 -12.34 -7.12
C ALA A 119 -22.31 -12.14 -6.34
N ALA A 120 -21.18 -12.16 -7.05
CA ALA A 120 -19.87 -12.02 -6.42
C ALA A 120 -19.85 -10.75 -5.57
N ARG A 121 -19.37 -10.86 -4.32
CA ARG A 121 -19.25 -9.73 -3.42
C ARG A 121 -18.00 -8.96 -3.81
N VAL A 122 -18.18 -7.73 -4.29
CA VAL A 122 -17.08 -6.82 -4.64
C VAL A 122 -16.91 -5.79 -3.54
N GLU A 123 -15.71 -5.67 -3.02
CA GLU A 123 -15.32 -4.66 -2.02
C GLU A 123 -14.16 -3.83 -2.56
N ALA A 124 -14.21 -2.52 -2.32
CA ALA A 124 -13.13 -1.61 -2.68
C ALA A 124 -12.69 -0.84 -1.44
N VAL A 125 -11.40 -0.92 -1.11
CA VAL A 125 -10.78 -0.12 -0.05
C VAL A 125 -10.05 1.03 -0.74
N VAL A 126 -10.50 2.26 -0.49
CA VAL A 126 -9.96 3.46 -1.13
C VAL A 126 -9.22 4.29 -0.09
N VAL A 127 -7.91 4.48 -0.28
CA VAL A 127 -7.09 5.38 0.53
C VAL A 127 -6.84 6.64 -0.29
N ARG A 128 -7.42 7.75 0.19
CA ARG A 128 -7.27 9.07 -0.43
C ARG A 128 -6.13 9.82 0.26
N ASP A 129 -5.12 10.20 -0.50
CA ASP A 129 -4.17 11.24 -0.12
C ASP A 129 -4.61 12.55 -0.81
N PRO A 130 -4.96 13.62 -0.07
CA PRO A 130 -5.36 14.88 -0.69
C PRO A 130 -4.22 15.54 -1.48
N ASP A 131 -2.97 15.27 -1.12
CA ASP A 131 -1.78 15.85 -1.73
C ASP A 131 -1.01 14.83 -2.61
N GLY A 132 -1.57 13.63 -2.79
CA GLY A 132 -0.90 12.50 -3.40
C GLY A 132 -1.80 11.56 -4.20
N PRO A 133 -1.26 10.42 -4.66
CA PRO A 133 -2.02 9.46 -5.45
C PRO A 133 -3.11 8.77 -4.61
N THR A 134 -4.24 8.47 -5.24
CA THR A 134 -5.28 7.61 -4.64
C THR A 134 -4.87 6.15 -4.80
N ASP A 135 -4.91 5.41 -3.70
CA ASP A 135 -4.68 3.97 -3.68
C ASP A 135 -6.01 3.22 -3.55
N VAL A 136 -6.15 2.11 -4.28
CA VAL A 136 -7.36 1.29 -4.25
C VAL A 136 -7.01 -0.18 -4.31
N SER A 137 -7.43 -0.93 -3.29
CA SER A 137 -7.46 -2.40 -3.30
C SER A 137 -8.87 -2.88 -3.62
N ILE A 138 -8.99 -3.81 -4.58
CA ILE A 138 -10.26 -4.43 -4.95
C ILE A 138 -10.25 -5.89 -4.49
N PHE A 139 -11.32 -6.30 -3.82
CA PHE A 139 -11.53 -7.67 -3.37
C PHE A 139 -12.78 -8.24 -4.03
N VAL A 140 -12.69 -9.47 -4.54
CA VAL A 140 -13.82 -10.25 -5.04
C VAL A 140 -13.94 -11.49 -4.17
N ASP A 141 -15.07 -11.63 -3.49
CA ASP A 141 -15.35 -12.69 -2.52
C ASP A 141 -14.26 -12.81 -1.43
N GLY A 142 -13.75 -11.67 -0.98
CA GLY A 142 -12.70 -11.56 0.03
C GLY A 142 -11.27 -11.78 -0.48
N MET A 143 -11.08 -12.04 -1.77
CA MET A 143 -9.75 -12.20 -2.39
C MET A 143 -9.36 -10.93 -3.12
N GLU A 144 -8.19 -10.37 -2.81
CA GLU A 144 -7.66 -9.22 -3.54
C GLU A 144 -7.38 -9.58 -5.00
N VAL A 145 -7.77 -8.70 -5.91
CA VAL A 145 -7.54 -8.84 -7.34
C VAL A 145 -6.81 -7.61 -7.88
N PRO A 146 -5.87 -7.78 -8.82
CA PRO A 146 -5.24 -6.64 -9.45
C PRO A 146 -6.26 -5.81 -10.23
N ALA A 147 -6.19 -4.49 -10.06
CA ALA A 147 -7.08 -3.55 -10.74
C ALA A 147 -6.27 -2.45 -11.44
N THR A 148 -6.67 -2.12 -12.66
CA THR A 148 -6.19 -0.90 -13.33
C THR A 148 -7.04 0.27 -12.89
N LEU A 149 -6.40 1.30 -12.36
CA LEU A 149 -7.06 2.49 -11.84
C LEU A 149 -7.06 3.60 -12.89
N PHE A 150 -8.20 4.26 -13.04
CA PHE A 150 -8.37 5.44 -13.88
C PHE A 150 -8.87 6.61 -13.02
N PRO A 151 -7.96 7.36 -12.37
CA PRO A 151 -8.35 8.50 -11.57
C PRO A 151 -9.01 9.57 -12.45
N VAL A 152 -10.17 10.05 -12.02
CA VAL A 152 -10.87 11.20 -12.61
C VAL A 152 -11.14 12.19 -11.50
N ASP A 153 -10.19 13.10 -11.28
CA ASP A 153 -10.24 14.09 -10.21
C ASP A 153 -10.00 15.49 -10.79
N ALA A 154 -11.09 16.19 -11.10
CA ALA A 154 -11.03 17.56 -11.61
C ALA A 154 -10.50 18.55 -10.56
N GLY A 155 -10.53 18.18 -9.28
CA GLY A 155 -10.10 19.03 -8.16
C GLY A 155 -8.59 18.99 -7.89
N ALA A 156 -7.83 18.11 -8.55
CA ALA A 156 -6.39 17.98 -8.31
C ALA A 156 -5.52 19.11 -8.91
N GLY A 157 -6.12 20.25 -9.28
CA GLY A 157 -5.39 21.44 -9.76
C GLY A 157 -4.86 21.35 -11.19
N TRP A 158 -5.42 20.46 -12.01
CA TRP A 158 -4.97 20.27 -13.40
C TRP A 158 -5.13 21.52 -14.26
N THR A 159 -4.16 21.74 -15.15
CA THR A 159 -4.40 22.56 -16.34
C THR A 159 -5.30 21.82 -17.33
N TRP A 160 -5.98 22.54 -18.21
CA TRP A 160 -6.80 21.93 -19.28
C TRP A 160 -5.98 20.99 -20.18
N ALA A 161 -4.72 21.32 -20.47
CA ALA A 161 -3.84 20.49 -21.29
C ALA A 161 -3.46 19.17 -20.60
N GLU A 162 -3.17 19.20 -19.30
CA GLU A 162 -2.90 17.99 -18.52
C GLU A 162 -4.16 17.15 -18.36
N TRP A 163 -5.30 17.80 -18.13
CA TRP A 163 -6.60 17.13 -18.08
C TRP A 163 -6.90 16.34 -19.36
N MET A 164 -6.75 16.97 -20.54
CA MET A 164 -6.93 16.29 -21.82
C MET A 164 -5.94 15.15 -22.02
N ARG A 165 -4.67 15.33 -21.63
CA ARG A 165 -3.65 14.28 -21.74
C ARG A 165 -4.03 13.07 -20.89
N THR A 166 -4.41 13.29 -19.62
CA THR A 166 -4.83 12.23 -18.70
C THR A 166 -6.09 11.53 -19.21
N ARG A 167 -7.07 12.28 -19.74
CA ARG A 167 -8.27 11.73 -20.38
C ARG A 167 -7.89 10.78 -21.52
N ASP A 168 -7.06 11.24 -22.44
CA ASP A 168 -6.73 10.49 -23.66
C ASP A 168 -5.93 9.22 -23.32
N VAL A 169 -5.00 9.30 -22.35
CA VAL A 169 -4.29 8.13 -21.81
C VAL A 169 -5.25 7.13 -21.16
N ASN A 170 -6.14 7.59 -20.29
CA ASN A 170 -7.13 6.74 -19.63
C ASN A 170 -8.02 6.02 -20.66
N LEU A 171 -8.49 6.74 -21.68
CA LEU A 171 -9.33 6.17 -22.75
C LEU A 171 -8.58 5.18 -23.65
N ALA A 172 -7.26 5.33 -23.82
CA ALA A 172 -6.44 4.42 -24.61
C ALA A 172 -6.10 3.12 -23.87
N LEU A 173 -5.91 3.20 -22.55
CA LEU A 173 -5.56 2.04 -21.71
C LEU A 173 -6.78 1.23 -21.23
N ALA A 174 -7.96 1.86 -21.20
CA ALA A 174 -9.16 1.21 -20.69
C ALA A 174 -9.67 0.07 -21.57
N SER A 175 -10.17 -0.98 -20.92
CA SER A 175 -10.94 -2.04 -21.60
C SER A 175 -12.19 -1.44 -22.27
N PRO A 176 -12.81 -2.10 -23.27
CA PRO A 176 -13.98 -1.54 -23.95
C PRO A 176 -15.12 -1.14 -23.01
N ALA A 177 -15.40 -1.94 -21.98
CA ALA A 177 -16.43 -1.65 -20.98
C ALA A 177 -16.05 -0.45 -20.09
N ALA A 178 -14.81 -0.42 -19.58
CA ALA A 178 -14.32 0.69 -18.77
C ALA A 178 -14.24 1.99 -19.59
N ARG A 179 -13.84 1.91 -20.86
CA ARG A 179 -13.78 3.04 -21.79
C ARG A 179 -15.16 3.64 -22.02
N ALA A 180 -16.20 2.82 -22.17
CA ALA A 180 -17.57 3.30 -22.30
C ALA A 180 -18.03 4.08 -21.06
N ALA A 181 -17.70 3.58 -19.85
CA ALA A 181 -17.98 4.29 -18.61
C ALA A 181 -17.19 5.60 -18.49
N LEU A 182 -15.90 5.58 -18.82
CA LEU A 182 -15.04 6.77 -18.81
C LEU A 182 -15.53 7.85 -19.78
N LEU A 183 -15.95 7.49 -20.99
CA LEU A 183 -16.53 8.45 -21.94
C LEU A 183 -17.77 9.14 -21.38
N HIS A 184 -18.63 8.39 -20.68
CA HIS A 184 -19.79 8.96 -20.01
C HIS A 184 -19.40 9.96 -18.92
N ILE A 185 -18.40 9.62 -18.10
CA ILE A 185 -17.88 10.50 -17.04
C ILE A 185 -17.24 11.76 -17.64
N TYR A 186 -16.38 11.62 -18.65
CA TYR A 186 -15.69 12.77 -19.26
C TYR A 186 -16.63 13.71 -20.01
N ALA A 187 -17.82 13.25 -20.43
CA ALA A 187 -18.83 14.11 -21.02
C ALA A 187 -19.50 15.05 -20.01
N ASN A 188 -19.48 14.70 -18.71
CA ASN A 188 -20.05 15.50 -17.63
C ASN A 188 -19.26 15.30 -16.34
N VAL A 189 -18.06 15.88 -16.30
CA VAL A 189 -17.10 15.65 -15.21
C VAL A 189 -17.56 16.40 -13.96
N PRO A 190 -17.77 15.71 -12.82
CA PRO A 190 -18.00 16.37 -11.56
C PRO A 190 -16.83 17.28 -11.19
N GLY A 191 -17.10 18.55 -10.93
CA GLY A 191 -16.07 19.51 -10.55
C GLY A 191 -15.26 20.10 -11.72
N GLU A 192 -15.73 19.99 -12.97
CA GLU A 192 -15.02 20.54 -14.15
C GLU A 192 -14.57 22.00 -14.02
N ARG A 193 -15.26 22.80 -13.19
CA ARG A 193 -14.93 24.20 -12.88
C ARG A 193 -13.57 24.39 -12.21
N TYR A 194 -13.00 23.32 -11.63
CA TYR A 194 -11.69 23.34 -10.99
C TYR A 194 -10.54 23.08 -11.97
N ILE A 195 -10.85 22.69 -13.21
CA ILE A 195 -9.84 22.51 -14.26
C ILE A 195 -9.46 23.88 -14.80
N GLY A 196 -8.18 24.25 -14.70
CA GLY A 196 -7.68 25.53 -15.15
C GLY A 196 -7.85 25.71 -16.66
N ARG A 197 -8.84 26.50 -17.08
CA ARG A 197 -9.01 26.96 -18.45
C ARG A 197 -8.25 28.27 -18.61
N VAL A 198 -7.08 28.20 -19.23
CA VAL A 198 -6.32 29.38 -19.69
C VAL A 198 -6.74 29.70 -21.11
#